data_AF-A0A2M7J0Y0-F1
#
_entry.id   AF-A0A2M7J0Y0-F1
#
_cell.length_a   1.000
_cell.length_b   1.000
_cell.length_c   1.000
_cell.angle_alpha   90.00
_cell.angle_beta   90.00
_cell.angle_gamma   90.00
#
_symmetry.space_group_name_H-M   'P 1'
#
loop_
_entity.id
_entity.type
_entity.pdbx_description
1 polymer ?
#
loop_
_entity_poly.entity_id
_entity_poly.type
_entity_poly.pdbx_seq_one_letter_code
_entity_poly.pdbx_strand_id
1 'polypeptide(L)' 'SFLGFFENFGYDRIGWRCVLRNGVCTMGGIDEANQGTYTLVHGGGIPAISVMGYNRTVSWGDLTTRLKRVTQGNAAPIIK' A
#
# COMPACT_ATOMS: atom_id res chain seq x y z
N SER A 1 1.68 -11.64 26.05
CA SER A 1 1.20 -10.85 24.91
C SER A 1 2.39 -10.57 24.01
N PHE A 2 2.46 -11.17 22.82
CA PHE A 2 3.69 -11.30 22.02
C PHE A 2 3.90 -10.18 20.97
N LEU A 3 2.98 -9.20 20.88
CA LEU A 3 2.98 -8.18 19.82
C LEU A 3 3.11 -6.73 20.31
N GLY A 4 3.64 -6.53 21.52
CA GLY A 4 3.92 -5.18 22.05
C GLY A 4 5.24 -4.57 21.55
N PHE A 5 5.98 -5.24 20.65
CA PHE A 5 7.37 -4.88 20.35
C PHE A 5 7.58 -4.07 19.06
N PHE A 6 6.58 -3.95 18.18
CA PHE A 6 6.79 -3.37 16.86
C PHE A 6 5.74 -2.30 16.53
N GLU A 7 5.84 -1.15 17.21
CA GLU A 7 5.12 0.06 16.79
C GLU A 7 5.55 0.52 15.38
N ASN A 8 6.76 0.12 14.95
CA ASN A 8 7.35 0.47 13.67
C ASN A 8 7.90 -0.78 12.96
N PHE A 9 7.65 -0.90 11.66
CA PHE A 9 8.19 -1.95 10.79
C PHE A 9 9.25 -1.36 9.85
N GLY A 10 10.39 -2.03 9.71
CA GLY A 10 11.44 -1.61 8.80
C GLY A 10 11.03 -1.83 7.33
N TYR A 11 11.36 -0.86 6.48
CA TYR A 11 11.29 -0.98 5.02
C TYR A 11 12.61 -0.51 4.41
N ASP A 12 13.03 -1.15 3.32
CA ASP A 12 14.21 -0.75 2.56
C ASP A 12 13.83 0.16 1.38
N ARG A 13 12.67 -0.10 0.75
CA ARG A 13 12.14 0.67 -0.37
C ARG A 13 10.63 0.87 -0.24
N ILE A 14 10.19 2.08 -0.54
CA ILE A 14 8.78 2.45 -0.65
C ILE A 14 8.59 3.27 -1.92
N GLY A 15 7.49 3.03 -2.64
CA GLY A 15 7.22 3.75 -3.86
C GLY A 15 5.81 3.51 -4.35
N TRP A 16 5.21 4.60 -4.82
CA TRP A 16 3.86 4.63 -5.35
C TRP A 16 3.89 5.20 -6.76
N ARG A 17 3.22 4.52 -7.69
CA ARG A 17 3.05 5.01 -9.07
C ARG A 17 1.57 4.98 -9.44
N CYS A 18 1.12 6.06 -10.05
CA CYS A 18 -0.24 6.18 -10.56
C CYS A 18 -0.22 6.96 -11.87
N VAL A 19 -0.72 6.37 -12.95
CA VAL A 19 -1.01 7.09 -14.20
C VAL A 19 -2.51 7.31 -14.28
N LEU A 20 -2.94 8.55 -14.09
CA LEU A 20 -4.36 8.90 -14.07
C LEU A 20 -4.88 9.18 -15.48
N ARG A 21 -5.93 8.47 -15.89
CA ARG A 21 -6.68 8.71 -17.13
C ARG A 21 -8.18 8.50 -16.89
N ASN A 22 -9.01 9.47 -17.24
CA ASN A 22 -10.47 9.38 -17.15
C ASN A 22 -10.99 8.90 -15.77
N GLY A 23 -10.38 9.37 -14.68
CA GLY A 23 -10.78 9.00 -13.32
C GLY A 23 -10.31 7.62 -12.85
N VAL A 24 -9.61 6.86 -13.70
CA VAL A 24 -8.97 5.59 -13.35
C VAL A 24 -7.47 5.80 -13.21
N CYS A 25 -6.94 5.38 -12.07
CA CYS A 25 -5.52 5.32 -11.80
C CYS A 25 -4.98 3.95 -12.20
N THR A 26 -4.07 3.92 -13.17
CA THR A 26 -3.26 2.72 -13.44
C THR A 26 -2.14 2.66 -12.40
N MET A 27 -2.30 1.71 -11.48
CA MET A 27 -1.50 1.53 -10.28
C MET A 27 -0.17 0.83 -10.55
N GLY A 28 0.90 1.27 -9.90
CA GLY A 28 2.19 0.59 -9.83
C GLY A 28 2.95 0.95 -8.55
N GLY A 29 4.18 0.49 -8.43
CA GLY A 29 5.01 0.72 -7.26
C GLY A 29 6.50 0.68 -7.58
N ILE A 30 7.33 0.26 -6.62
CA ILE A 30 8.80 0.20 -6.79
C ILE A 30 9.24 -0.80 -7.84
N ASP A 31 8.59 -1.96 -7.88
CA ASP A 31 8.87 -3.03 -8.82
C ASP A 31 7.53 -3.55 -9.39
N GLU A 32 7.52 -3.85 -10.68
CA GLU A 32 6.43 -4.61 -11.31
C GLU A 32 6.77 -6.10 -11.08
N ALA A 33 5.92 -6.80 -10.34
CA ALA A 33 6.12 -8.23 -10.13
C ALA A 33 5.48 -9.02 -11.28
N ASN A 34 6.02 -10.22 -11.52
CA ASN A 34 5.47 -11.11 -12.53
C ASN A 34 4.00 -11.38 -12.20
N GLN A 35 3.14 -11.45 -13.23
CA GLN A 35 1.70 -11.78 -13.13
C GLN A 35 0.76 -10.63 -12.70
N GLY A 36 1.10 -9.37 -12.98
CA GLY A 36 0.15 -8.25 -12.87
C GLY A 36 0.03 -7.64 -11.48
N THR A 37 1.00 -7.92 -10.61
CA THR A 37 1.11 -7.36 -9.27
C THR A 37 2.18 -6.27 -9.22
N TYR A 38 2.14 -5.45 -8.18
CA TYR A 38 3.16 -4.42 -7.93
C TYR A 38 3.45 -4.32 -6.43
N THR A 39 4.69 -3.97 -6.10
CA THR A 39 5.11 -3.80 -4.71
C THR A 39 5.06 -2.32 -4.35
N LEU A 40 4.35 -1.96 -3.29
CA LEU A 40 4.33 -0.59 -2.74
C LEU A 40 5.39 -0.38 -1.67
N VAL A 41 5.57 -1.40 -0.82
CA VAL A 41 6.55 -1.42 0.27
C VAL A 41 7.30 -2.74 0.19
N HIS A 42 8.63 -2.67 0.15
CA HIS A 42 9.49 -3.82 0.39
C HIS A 42 10.02 -3.71 1.82
N GLY A 43 9.78 -4.76 2.60
CA GLY A 43 10.24 -4.84 3.98
C GLY A 43 11.75 -5.05 4.08
N GLY A 44 12.40 -4.39 5.03
CA GLY A 44 13.84 -4.53 5.29
C GLY A 44 14.14 -4.72 6.77
N GLY A 45 15.08 -5.62 7.09
CA GLY A 45 15.44 -5.95 8.49
C GLY A 45 14.44 -6.90 9.18
N ILE A 46 14.49 -6.96 10.51
CA ILE A 46 13.56 -7.75 11.32
C ILE A 46 13.13 -6.89 12.53
N PRO A 47 11.84 -6.56 12.67
CA PRO A 47 10.69 -6.98 11.85
C PRO A 47 10.54 -6.17 10.55
N ALA A 48 9.92 -6.77 9.54
CA ALA A 48 9.66 -6.11 8.26
C ALA A 48 8.31 -6.55 7.67
N ILE A 49 7.66 -5.64 6.93
CA ILE A 49 6.42 -5.92 6.20
C ILE A 49 6.59 -5.47 4.75
N SER A 50 6.15 -6.33 3.82
CA SER A 50 6.02 -5.99 2.42
C SER A 50 4.54 -5.82 2.04
N VAL A 51 4.21 -4.79 1.27
CA VAL A 51 2.85 -4.49 0.81
C VAL A 51 2.81 -4.65 -0.70
N MET A 52 1.98 -5.57 -1.18
CA MET A 52 1.77 -5.84 -2.60
C MET A 52 0.34 -5.49 -3.00
N GLY A 53 0.20 -4.90 -4.18
CA GLY A 53 -1.07 -4.62 -4.83
C GLY A 53 -1.33 -5.58 -5.99
N TYR A 54 -2.57 -6.06 -6.07
CA TYR A 54 -3.04 -6.94 -7.15
C TYR A 54 -3.98 -6.21 -8.13
N ASN A 55 -4.62 -5.13 -7.70
CA ASN A 55 -5.50 -4.35 -8.56
C ASN A 55 -4.74 -3.22 -9.25
N ARG A 56 -4.62 -3.32 -10.58
CA ARG A 56 -3.92 -2.38 -11.45
C ARG A 56 -4.78 -1.19 -11.87
N THR A 57 -6.09 -1.28 -11.78
CA THR A 57 -7.02 -0.23 -12.22
C THR A 57 -7.90 0.19 -11.06
N VAL A 58 -7.60 1.35 -10.47
CA VAL A 58 -8.26 1.84 -9.27
C VAL A 58 -9.02 3.12 -9.59
N SER A 59 -10.28 3.20 -9.17
CA SER A 59 -11.06 4.45 -9.19
C SER A 59 -10.37 5.49 -8.30
N TRP A 60 -9.95 6.60 -8.90
CA TRP A 60 -9.26 7.67 -8.18
C TRP A 60 -10.17 8.33 -7.14
N GLY A 61 -11.46 8.48 -7.45
CA GLY A 61 -12.47 9.00 -6.52
C GLY A 61 -12.64 8.11 -5.30
N ASP A 62 -12.70 6.79 -5.48
CA ASP A 62 -12.83 5.85 -4.37
C ASP A 62 -11.58 5.82 -3.50
N LEU A 63 -10.40 5.82 -4.14
CA LEU A 63 -9.12 5.82 -3.44
C LEU A 63 -8.99 7.04 -2.53
N THR A 64 -9.21 8.24 -3.06
CA THR A 64 -9.11 9.49 -2.30
C THR A 64 -10.16 9.59 -1.20
N THR A 65 -11.39 9.13 -1.45
CA THR A 65 -12.45 9.06 -0.43
C THR A 65 -12.07 8.15 0.72
N ARG A 66 -11.50 6.98 0.43
CA ARG A 66 -11.04 6.04 1.46
C ARG A 66 -9.84 6.58 2.23
N LEU A 67 -8.87 7.20 1.56
CA LEU A 67 -7.72 7.87 2.18
C LEU A 67 -8.15 8.98 3.15
N LYS A 68 -9.11 9.83 2.74
CA LYS A 68 -9.68 10.86 3.62
C LYS A 68 -10.31 10.24 4.87
N ARG A 69 -11.07 9.15 4.71
CA ARG A 69 -11.70 8.46 5.85
C ARG A 69 -10.68 7.93 6.86
N VAL A 70 -9.58 7.33 6.40
CA VAL A 70 -8.55 6.76 7.30
C VAL A 70 -7.66 7.82 7.94
N THR A 71 -7.57 9.02 7.36
CA THR A 71 -6.81 10.14 7.95
C THR A 71 -7.65 10.96 8.95
N GLN A 72 -8.98 10.90 8.85
CA GLN A 72 -9.91 11.63 9.73
C GLN A 72 -10.35 10.84 10.97
N GLY A 73 -10.00 9.55 11.08
CA GLY A 73 -10.33 8.73 12.24
C GLY A 73 -9.21 7.75 12.56
N ASN A 74 -9.19 7.23 13.80
CA ASN A 74 -8.35 6.10 14.25
C ASN A 74 -8.75 4.79 13.53
N ALA A 75 -8.73 4.79 12.19
CA ALA A 75 -9.05 3.64 11.39
C ALA A 75 -7.92 2.62 11.55
N ALA A 76 -8.20 1.54 12.28
CA ALA A 76 -7.26 0.43 12.39
C ALA A 76 -7.03 -0.19 11.00
N PRO A 77 -5.79 -0.54 10.64
CA PRO A 77 -5.50 -1.28 9.42
C PRO A 77 -6.32 -2.58 9.37
N ILE A 78 -7.04 -2.82 8.27
CA ILE A 78 -7.70 -4.11 8.05
C ILE A 78 -6.66 -5.07 7.44
N ILE A 79 -6.15 -5.98 8.26
CA ILE A 79 -5.27 -7.06 7.84
C ILE A 79 -6.16 -8.28 7.53
N LYS A 80 -6.14 -8.77 6.28
CA LYS A 80 -6.84 -9.99 5.85
C LYS A 80 -5.84 -11.01 5.37
#